data_AF-A0A4U1B1M7-F1
#
_entry.id   AF-A0A4U1B1M7-F1
#
_cell.length_a   1.000
_cell.length_b   1.000
_cell.length_c   1.000
_cell.angle_alpha   90.00
_cell.angle_beta   90.00
_cell.angle_gamma   90.00
#
_symmetry.space_group_name_H-M   'P 1'
#
loop_
_entity.id
_entity.type
_entity.pdbx_description
1 polymer ?
#
loop_
_entity_poly.entity_id
_entity_poly.type
_entity_poly.pdbx_seq_one_letter_code
_entity_poly.pdbx_strand_id
1 'polypeptide(L)'
;MRSAHDFEVEQMSKELELQSQKQSSEQRFELFMNRLMSDRKTWILIDEHGCVMLTDGDEDLVPFWPSEETARLWASDEWSDCQPKALSFDELMEKWIPGMEEDDLAMIIFPADDLKGRILHPWEFSLAVTKKQEKLARKN
;
A
#
# COMPACT_ATOMS: atom_id res chain seq x y z
N MET A 1 -22.29 7.41 -22.84
CA MET A 1 -22.16 5.98 -23.19
C MET A 1 -20.68 5.64 -23.14
N ARG A 2 -20.23 4.75 -22.23
CA ARG A 2 -18.85 4.24 -22.25
C ARG A 2 -18.64 3.45 -23.55
N SER A 3 -17.50 3.64 -24.22
CA SER A 3 -17.14 2.92 -25.44
C SER A 3 -16.65 1.51 -25.08
N ALA A 4 -16.77 0.54 -26.00
CA ALA A 4 -16.26 -0.82 -25.79
C ALA A 4 -14.77 -0.84 -25.41
N HIS A 5 -13.99 0.10 -25.95
CA HIS A 5 -12.57 0.29 -25.63
C HIS A 5 -12.32 0.69 -24.17
N ASP A 6 -13.18 1.54 -23.59
CA ASP A 6 -13.09 1.99 -22.19
C ASP A 6 -13.33 0.82 -21.23
N PHE A 7 -14.22 -0.10 -21.60
CA PHE A 7 -14.50 -1.30 -20.84
C PHE A 7 -13.35 -2.31 -20.87
N GLU A 8 -12.75 -2.55 -22.04
CA GLU A 8 -11.62 -3.48 -22.19
C GLU A 8 -10.39 -3.02 -21.40
N VAL A 9 -10.09 -1.71 -21.43
CA VAL A 9 -8.97 -1.15 -20.64
C VAL A 9 -9.22 -1.33 -19.14
N GLU A 10 -10.44 -1.08 -18.66
CA GLU A 10 -10.78 -1.25 -17.23
C GLU A 10 -10.67 -2.72 -16.79
N GLN A 11 -11.11 -3.67 -17.61
CA GLN A 11 -10.97 -5.10 -17.29
C GLN A 11 -9.50 -5.52 -17.23
N MET A 12 -8.68 -5.05 -18.17
CA MET A 12 -7.26 -5.39 -18.19
C MET A 12 -6.50 -4.77 -17.01
N SER A 13 -6.85 -3.55 -16.59
CA SER A 13 -6.33 -2.95 -15.35
C SER A 13 -6.67 -3.79 -14.13
N LYS A 14 -7.94 -4.20 -13.98
CA LYS A 14 -8.38 -5.06 -12.86
C LYS A 14 -7.66 -6.42 -12.84
N GLU A 15 -7.47 -7.04 -14.00
CA GLU A 15 -6.72 -8.30 -14.10
C GLU A 15 -5.27 -8.14 -13.68
N LEU A 16 -4.61 -7.04 -14.04
CA LEU A 16 -3.24 -6.75 -13.64
C LEU A 16 -3.11 -6.57 -12.12
N GLU A 17 -4.04 -5.83 -11.51
CA GLU A 17 -4.06 -5.66 -10.05
C GLU A 17 -4.28 -7.01 -9.35
N LEU A 18 -5.18 -7.87 -9.86
CA LEU A 18 -5.40 -9.21 -9.30
C LEU A 18 -4.18 -10.13 -9.48
N GLN A 19 -3.45 -10.00 -10.59
CA GLN A 19 -2.19 -10.74 -10.80
C GLN A 19 -1.09 -10.27 -9.84
N SER A 20 -1.05 -8.98 -9.52
CA SER A 20 -0.04 -8.43 -8.60
C SER A 20 -0.16 -9.00 -7.17
N GLN A 21 -1.37 -9.36 -6.73
CA GLN A 21 -1.59 -10.00 -5.41
C GLN A 21 -0.96 -11.41 -5.33
N LYS A 22 -0.86 -12.11 -6.46
CA LYS A 22 -0.27 -13.47 -6.53
C LYS A 22 1.26 -13.47 -6.55
N GLN A 23 1.88 -12.30 -6.59
CA GLN A 23 3.33 -12.17 -6.58
C GLN A 23 3.91 -12.38 -5.18
N SER A 24 5.22 -12.66 -5.11
CA SER A 24 5.90 -12.78 -3.83
C SER A 24 5.85 -11.46 -3.04
N SER A 25 6.00 -11.52 -1.72
CA SER A 25 6.02 -10.32 -0.87
C SER A 25 7.10 -9.32 -1.29
N GLU A 26 8.24 -9.79 -1.81
CA GLU A 26 9.31 -8.93 -2.31
C GLU A 26 8.93 -8.22 -3.62
N GLN A 27 8.27 -8.93 -4.55
CA GLN A 27 7.78 -8.34 -5.79
C GLN A 27 6.69 -7.30 -5.52
N ARG A 28 5.75 -7.60 -4.62
CA ARG A 28 4.71 -6.66 -4.18
C ARG A 28 5.32 -5.42 -3.51
N PHE A 29 6.34 -5.60 -2.68
CA PHE A 29 7.07 -4.48 -2.09
C PHE A 29 7.77 -3.61 -3.14
N GLU A 30 8.48 -4.21 -4.10
CA GLU A 30 9.13 -3.43 -5.16
C GLU A 30 8.11 -2.69 -6.05
N LEU A 31 6.96 -3.31 -6.34
CA LEU A 31 5.85 -2.68 -7.05
C LEU A 31 5.32 -1.47 -6.26
N PHE A 32 5.10 -1.64 -4.96
CA PHE A 32 4.70 -0.55 -4.06
C PHE A 32 5.71 0.60 -4.08
N MET A 33 6.99 0.30 -3.90
CA MET A 33 8.04 1.33 -3.89
C MET A 33 8.12 2.07 -5.23
N ASN A 34 7.99 1.36 -6.36
CA ASN A 34 7.96 2.00 -7.67
C ASN A 34 6.76 2.93 -7.82
N ARG A 35 5.57 2.48 -7.38
CA ARG A 35 4.33 3.25 -7.46
C ARG A 35 4.37 4.47 -6.54
N LEU A 36 4.87 4.32 -5.32
CA LEU A 36 5.04 5.41 -4.37
C LEU A 36 5.95 6.52 -4.91
N MET A 37 7.07 6.16 -5.56
CA MET A 37 7.97 7.15 -6.16
C MET A 37 7.36 7.84 -7.39
N SER A 38 6.61 7.09 -8.21
CA SER A 38 5.97 7.60 -9.43
C SER A 38 4.76 8.48 -9.14
N ASP A 39 3.83 7.97 -8.34
CA ASP A 39 2.53 8.60 -8.09
C ASP A 39 2.55 9.56 -6.90
N ARG A 40 3.61 9.50 -6.07
CA ARG A 40 3.78 10.32 -4.86
C ARG A 40 2.59 10.19 -3.90
N LYS A 41 1.97 9.01 -3.85
CA LYS A 41 0.89 8.66 -2.92
C LYS A 41 0.84 7.16 -2.67
N THR A 42 0.21 6.80 -1.55
CA THR A 42 -0.14 5.44 -1.17
C THR A 42 -1.59 5.41 -0.67
N TRP A 43 -2.09 4.23 -0.32
CA TRP A 43 -3.45 4.02 0.12
C TRP A 43 -3.46 3.20 1.40
N ILE A 44 -4.37 3.54 2.30
CA ILE A 44 -4.73 2.75 3.47
C ILE A 44 -6.24 2.49 3.42
N LEU A 45 -6.73 1.63 4.29
CA LEU A 45 -8.15 1.48 4.53
C LEU A 45 -8.53 2.15 5.84
N ILE A 46 -9.66 2.87 5.82
CA ILE A 46 -10.23 3.53 6.99
C ILE A 46 -11.72 3.19 7.12
N ASP A 47 -12.23 3.22 8.33
CA ASP A 47 -13.66 3.17 8.64
C ASP A 47 -14.08 4.42 9.45
N GLU A 48 -15.23 4.36 10.12
CA GLU A 48 -15.72 5.45 10.97
C GLU A 48 -14.91 5.66 12.26
N HIS A 49 -14.09 4.68 12.64
CA HIS A 49 -13.33 4.64 13.90
C HIS A 49 -11.83 4.88 13.71
N GLY A 50 -11.26 4.64 12.53
CA GLY A 50 -9.84 4.88 12.28
C GLY A 50 -9.32 4.17 11.04
N CYS A 51 -8.02 3.90 10.99
CA CYS A 51 -7.43 3.03 9.98
C CYS A 51 -7.51 1.58 10.39
N VAL A 52 -7.60 0.69 9.39
CA VAL A 52 -7.50 -0.75 9.60
C VAL A 52 -6.13 -1.07 10.22
N MET A 53 -6.16 -1.92 11.24
CA MET A 53 -4.96 -2.49 11.88
C MET A 53 -5.10 -4.01 11.88
N LEU A 54 -4.00 -4.68 11.58
CA LEU A 54 -3.86 -6.13 11.65
C LEU A 54 -2.97 -6.47 12.84
N THR A 55 -3.33 -7.47 13.62
CA THR A 55 -2.50 -7.91 14.75
C THR A 55 -1.84 -9.23 14.40
N ASP A 56 -0.50 -9.28 14.49
CA ASP A 56 0.29 -10.52 14.35
C ASP A 56 1.09 -10.75 15.64
N GLY A 57 0.55 -11.58 16.53
CA GLY A 57 1.11 -11.79 17.85
C GLY A 57 0.98 -10.55 18.74
N ASP A 58 2.12 -9.94 19.08
CA ASP A 58 2.20 -8.72 19.88
C ASP A 58 2.45 -7.46 19.02
N GLU A 59 2.48 -7.59 17.69
CA GLU A 59 2.77 -6.50 16.77
C GLU A 59 1.51 -6.01 16.04
N ASP A 60 1.26 -4.71 16.12
CA ASP A 60 0.17 -4.05 15.39
C ASP A 60 0.68 -3.48 14.06
N LEU A 61 0.00 -3.87 12.98
CA LEU A 61 0.40 -3.66 11.61
C LEU A 61 -0.62 -2.79 10.88
N VAL A 62 -0.18 -1.68 10.31
CA VAL A 62 -1.01 -0.89 9.40
C VAL A 62 -0.74 -1.34 7.95
N PRO A 63 -1.76 -1.77 7.20
CA PRO A 63 -1.61 -2.18 5.82
C PRO A 63 -1.58 -0.99 4.85
N PHE A 64 -0.65 -1.03 3.88
CA PHE A 64 -0.48 -0.01 2.85
C PHE A 64 -0.53 -0.59 1.44
N TRP A 65 -1.24 0.06 0.53
CA TRP A 65 -1.44 -0.39 -0.85
C TRP A 65 -0.84 0.56 -1.90
N PRO A 66 -0.42 0.03 -3.05
CA PRO A 66 0.13 0.84 -4.14
C PRO A 66 -0.94 1.64 -4.90
N SER A 67 -2.19 1.17 -4.90
CA SER A 67 -3.28 1.74 -5.69
C SER A 67 -4.61 1.72 -4.92
N GLU A 68 -5.53 2.59 -5.33
CA GLU A 68 -6.90 2.59 -4.78
C GLU A 68 -7.61 1.27 -5.08
N GLU A 69 -7.39 0.74 -6.28
CA GLU A 69 -8.04 -0.49 -6.74
C GLU A 69 -7.60 -1.68 -5.90
N THR A 70 -6.31 -1.81 -5.59
CA THR A 70 -5.81 -2.90 -4.73
C THR A 70 -6.30 -2.77 -3.29
N ALA A 71 -6.35 -1.55 -2.73
CA ALA A 71 -6.95 -1.33 -1.42
C ALA A 71 -8.44 -1.70 -1.42
N ARG A 72 -9.19 -1.28 -2.45
CA ARG A 72 -10.62 -1.57 -2.58
C ARG A 72 -10.91 -3.06 -2.78
N LEU A 73 -10.05 -3.77 -3.51
CA LEU A 73 -10.16 -5.21 -3.68
C LEU A 73 -10.00 -5.96 -2.35
N TRP A 74 -9.19 -5.42 -1.43
CA TRP A 74 -8.99 -6.00 -0.11
C TRP A 74 -10.07 -5.60 0.89
N ALA A 75 -10.72 -4.44 0.70
CA ALA A 75 -11.92 -4.02 1.41
C ALA A 75 -13.17 -4.83 1.00
N SER A 76 -13.07 -6.15 0.99
CA SER A 76 -14.18 -7.09 0.78
C SER A 76 -14.47 -7.86 2.05
N ASP A 77 -15.64 -8.53 2.08
CA ASP A 77 -16.07 -9.38 3.18
C ASP A 77 -16.06 -8.65 4.52
N GLU A 78 -15.15 -9.00 5.43
CA GLU A 78 -15.03 -8.43 6.78
C GLU A 78 -14.63 -6.94 6.78
N TRP A 79 -14.05 -6.45 5.69
CA TRP A 79 -13.62 -5.06 5.53
C TRP A 79 -14.48 -4.28 4.53
N SER A 80 -15.70 -4.77 4.24
CA SER A 80 -16.60 -4.17 3.23
C SER A 80 -17.02 -2.72 3.55
N ASP A 81 -17.03 -2.35 4.84
CA ASP A 81 -17.36 -1.00 5.28
C ASP A 81 -16.13 -0.05 5.23
N CYS A 82 -14.93 -0.59 5.02
CA CYS A 82 -13.72 0.21 4.92
C CYS A 82 -13.59 0.87 3.55
N GLN A 83 -13.07 2.09 3.55
CA GLN A 83 -12.86 2.87 2.34
C GLN A 83 -11.37 3.16 2.12
N PRO A 84 -10.88 3.04 0.87
CA PRO A 84 -9.56 3.49 0.51
C PRO A 84 -9.39 4.99 0.77
N LYS A 85 -8.37 5.34 1.54
CA LYS A 85 -7.92 6.72 1.72
C LYS A 85 -6.53 6.89 1.14
N ALA A 86 -6.41 7.86 0.23
CA ALA A 86 -5.12 8.26 -0.29
C ALA A 86 -4.33 9.01 0.79
N LEU A 87 -3.05 8.68 0.92
CA LEU A 87 -2.05 9.43 1.65
C LEU A 87 -1.02 9.95 0.66
N SER A 88 -0.79 11.26 0.64
CA SER A 88 0.33 11.78 -0.14
C SER A 88 1.66 11.28 0.41
N PHE A 89 2.69 11.26 -0.43
CA PHE A 89 4.04 10.89 0.00
C PHE A 89 4.51 11.77 1.17
N ASP A 90 4.21 13.07 1.12
CA ASP A 90 4.65 14.01 2.15
C ASP A 90 3.88 13.77 3.46
N GLU A 91 2.56 13.52 3.41
CA GLU A 91 1.81 13.09 4.60
C GLU A 91 2.30 11.76 5.18
N LEU A 92 2.66 10.80 4.32
CA LEU A 92 3.22 9.53 4.75
C LEU A 92 4.52 9.78 5.53
N MET A 93 5.48 10.47 4.92
CA MET A 93 6.81 10.66 5.48
C MET A 93 6.86 11.63 6.68
N GLU A 94 6.04 12.68 6.69
CA GLU A 94 6.11 13.73 7.70
C GLU A 94 5.16 13.51 8.89
N LYS A 95 4.10 12.71 8.71
CA LYS A 95 3.08 12.51 9.76
C LYS A 95 2.90 11.05 10.13
N TRP A 96 2.66 10.20 9.15
CA TRP A 96 2.36 8.79 9.42
C TRP A 96 3.58 8.04 9.92
N ILE A 97 4.71 8.13 9.24
CA ILE A 97 5.93 7.43 9.66
C ILE A 97 6.37 7.84 11.08
N PRO A 98 6.47 9.13 11.44
CA PRO A 98 6.80 9.52 12.80
C PRO A 98 5.73 9.10 13.83
N GLY A 99 4.45 9.30 13.52
CA GLY A 99 3.37 8.93 14.45
C GLY A 99 3.29 7.43 14.69
N MET A 100 3.48 6.62 13.65
CA MET A 100 3.55 5.16 13.79
C MET A 100 4.76 4.72 14.62
N GLU A 101 5.90 5.42 14.53
CA GLU A 101 7.06 5.13 15.37
C GLU A 101 6.79 5.48 16.84
N GLU A 102 6.09 6.57 17.12
CA GLU A 102 5.67 6.94 18.48
C GLU A 102 4.65 5.96 19.07
N ASP A 103 3.77 5.41 18.23
CA ASP A 103 2.72 4.46 18.62
C ASP A 103 3.17 2.99 18.60
N ASP A 104 4.44 2.70 18.32
CA ASP A 104 5.04 1.35 18.19
C ASP A 104 4.33 0.47 17.13
N LEU A 105 3.84 1.10 16.07
CA LEU A 105 3.15 0.45 14.96
C LEU A 105 4.13 0.09 13.85
N ALA A 106 4.01 -1.13 13.33
CA ALA A 106 4.71 -1.57 12.13
C ALA A 106 3.81 -1.46 10.89
N MET A 107 4.43 -1.59 9.72
CA MET A 107 3.75 -1.46 8.44
C MET A 107 3.78 -2.79 7.70
N ILE A 108 2.66 -3.20 7.13
CA ILE A 108 2.62 -4.31 6.20
C ILE A 108 2.35 -3.82 4.78
N ILE A 109 3.34 -3.98 3.92
CA ILE A 109 3.28 -3.48 2.54
C ILE A 109 2.55 -4.47 1.64
N PHE A 110 1.47 -3.97 1.06
CA PHE A 110 0.60 -4.59 0.08
C PHE A 110 0.30 -6.05 0.42
N PRO A 111 -0.36 -6.36 1.55
CA PRO A 111 -0.62 -7.73 1.98
C PRO A 111 -1.46 -8.51 0.95
N ALA A 112 -1.23 -9.82 0.89
CA ALA A 112 -2.08 -10.74 0.12
C ALA A 112 -3.30 -11.16 0.95
N ASP A 113 -4.18 -11.97 0.38
CA ASP A 113 -5.37 -12.50 1.05
C ASP A 113 -5.06 -13.32 2.31
N ASP A 114 -3.90 -13.97 2.35
CA ASP A 114 -3.42 -14.74 3.50
C ASP A 114 -2.70 -13.90 4.56
N LEU A 115 -2.90 -12.58 4.53
CA LEU A 115 -2.24 -11.58 5.38
C LEU A 115 -0.71 -11.56 5.28
N LYS A 116 -0.11 -12.23 4.29
CA LYS A 116 1.34 -12.16 4.09
C LYS A 116 1.70 -10.95 3.29
N GLY A 117 2.56 -10.11 3.85
CA GLY A 117 3.15 -8.95 3.19
C GLY A 117 4.60 -8.78 3.63
N ARG A 118 5.25 -7.74 3.12
CA ARG A 118 6.55 -7.33 3.68
C ARG A 118 6.28 -6.41 4.86
N ILE A 119 6.61 -6.88 6.05
CA ILE A 119 6.53 -6.12 7.29
C ILE A 119 7.81 -5.28 7.44
N LEU A 120 7.65 -4.01 7.82
CA LEU A 120 8.73 -3.06 8.06
C LEU A 120 8.36 -2.13 9.20
N HIS A 121 9.31 -1.81 10.06
CA HIS A 121 9.14 -0.68 10.97
C HIS A 121 9.24 0.66 10.22
N PRO A 122 8.66 1.75 10.76
CA PRO A 122 8.67 3.06 10.12
C PRO A 122 10.09 3.57 9.75
N TRP A 123 11.08 3.32 10.62
CA TRP A 123 12.47 3.67 10.36
C TRP A 123 13.09 2.87 9.20
N GLU A 124 12.78 1.57 9.10
CA GLU A 124 13.26 0.71 8.00
C GLU A 124 12.71 1.18 6.66
N PHE A 125 11.44 1.57 6.65
CA PHE A 125 10.81 2.10 5.46
C PHE A 125 11.41 3.43 5.02
N SER A 126 11.67 4.33 5.95
CA SER A 126 12.35 5.61 5.66
C SER A 126 13.72 5.39 5.02
N LEU A 127 14.48 4.42 5.51
CA LEU A 127 15.75 4.02 4.91
C LEU A 127 15.57 3.44 3.50
N ALA A 128 14.55 2.60 3.30
CA ALA A 128 14.25 2.02 1.98
C ALA A 128 13.84 3.10 0.96
N VAL A 129 13.02 4.06 1.36
CA VAL A 129 12.62 5.23 0.56
C VAL A 129 13.84 6.04 0.14
N THR A 130 14.70 6.38 1.10
CA THR A 130 15.94 7.15 0.84
C THR A 130 16.83 6.43 -0.17
N LYS A 131 17.10 5.13 0.04
CA LYS A 131 17.89 4.31 -0.90
C LYS A 131 17.27 4.25 -2.30
N LYS A 132 15.94 4.15 -2.40
CA LYS A 132 15.22 4.13 -3.67
C LYS A 132 15.38 5.45 -4.42
N GLN A 133 15.25 6.59 -3.72
CA GLN A 133 15.46 7.92 -4.29
C GLN A 133 16.89 8.11 -4.79
N GLU A 134 17.90 7.74 -4.02
CA GLU A 134 19.30 7.81 -4.44
C GLU A 134 19.57 6.97 -5.70
N LYS A 135 19.01 5.75 -5.76
CA LYS A 135 19.15 4.86 -6.92
C LYS A 135 18.52 5.45 -8.17
N LEU A 136 17.37 6.13 -8.03
CA LEU A 136 16.70 6.82 -9.14
C LEU A 136 17.49 8.05 -9.59
N ALA A 137 18.02 8.85 -8.66
CA ALA A 137 18.83 10.01 -8.96
C ALA A 137 20.14 9.67 -9.71
N ARG A 138 20.74 8.49 -9.46
CA ARG A 138 21.93 8.01 -10.18
C ARG A 138 21.65 7.51 -11.60
N LYS A 139 20.39 7.24 -11.93
CA LYS A 139 19.97 6.73 -13.25
C LYS A 139 19.50 7.82 -14.21
N ASN A 140 19.25 9.02 -13.70
CA ASN A 140 18.87 10.21 -14.47
C ASN A 140 20.10 11.07 -14.75
#